data_AF-A0A4V2FRF5-F1
#
_entry.id   AF-A0A4V2FRF5-F1
#
_cell.length_a   1.000
_cell.length_b   1.000
_cell.length_c   1.000
_cell.angle_alpha   90.00
_cell.angle_beta   90.00
_cell.angle_gamma   90.00
#
_symmetry.space_group_name_H-M   'P 1'
#
loop_
_entity.id
_entity.type
_entity.pdbx_description
1 polymer ?
#
loop_
_entity_poly.entity_id
_entity_poly.type
_entity_poly.pdbx_seq_one_letter_code
_entity_poly.pdbx_strand_id
1 'polypeptide(L)'
;MNRPETTGTEPEEQPPARRAATVVPDPEARRRRLSDAATVRAVVWFARLVALFTIATAVFPAPRRMFGGELRSSLGLPPAVGLAGTVLTLVAGVAVLLLATGLRRRKQRAWWLAVATTVVLTVVNVLHMVDERRGLVATIATVALLVALYLTRRYFVARQDPGGLGRSVRSLLEFALAGFVLVWVLLALNHRRLEGRPGWGQEAAQAALSLVGVSGPIAFRAEWLDDLTATIGLTFGVVAIVVAGYHLLRSPEPRPSLAAEDEERLRALLARREGDSLGYFALRRDKGAVFSPGGKSAVSYRVMAGVALASGDPVGDVGAWPGAIEAFLEECVQNAWSPAVLGCSERGATAWAKAGLDALELGDEAVLDAATFSLDGRPMRGVRQAVNRMQRAGHTAVVRRLSDLDEAERSEVAERAHRWRGTGDGGDARSAEEPIERGYSMALSRVADPADPEAVLVTAERDGEPCGLLQLVPWGPDGLSLDLMVRPADADNGVNELLIAELMAAAPGLGVKRVSLNFAVFRSALERGERIGAGPVARFWARLLHFASRWWQIDSLYRFNAKFRPEWSPRYVMFPAVRDLPRILFVVLEAEGFGGRPPLLLRFLRR
;
A
#
# COMPACT_ATOMS: atom_id res chain seq x y z
N MET A 1 -29.40 58.25 20.03
CA MET A 1 -29.59 56.87 19.56
C MET A 1 -28.21 56.28 19.31
N ASN A 2 -27.53 55.81 20.37
CA ASN A 2 -26.16 55.29 20.32
C ASN A 2 -26.20 53.76 20.20
N ARG A 3 -25.59 53.23 19.13
CA ARG A 3 -25.30 51.79 18.98
C ARG A 3 -24.08 51.43 19.84
N PRO A 4 -24.05 50.28 20.52
CA PRO A 4 -22.87 49.85 21.26
C PRO A 4 -21.86 49.20 20.31
N GLU A 5 -20.60 49.54 20.49
CA GLU A 5 -19.43 48.91 19.87
C GLU A 5 -19.30 47.47 20.37
N THR A 6 -19.34 46.52 19.45
CA THR A 6 -18.96 45.13 19.69
C THR A 6 -17.44 45.02 19.68
N THR A 7 -16.81 44.98 20.86
CA THR A 7 -15.42 44.55 21.02
C THR A 7 -15.29 43.09 20.58
N GLY A 8 -14.70 42.89 19.41
CA GLY A 8 -14.27 41.57 18.95
C GLY A 8 -13.13 41.07 19.85
N THR A 9 -13.41 40.04 20.63
CA THR A 9 -12.36 39.23 21.27
C THR A 9 -11.59 38.49 20.19
N GLU A 10 -10.36 38.90 19.93
CA GLU A 10 -9.37 38.10 19.21
C GLU A 10 -9.22 36.73 19.90
N PRO A 11 -9.10 35.62 19.15
CA PRO A 11 -8.82 34.32 19.73
C PRO A 11 -7.41 34.35 20.33
N GLU A 12 -7.35 34.17 21.64
CA GLU A 12 -6.14 34.05 22.45
C GLU A 12 -5.19 33.00 21.84
N GLU A 13 -4.04 33.46 21.34
CA GLU A 13 -2.99 32.63 20.76
C GLU A 13 -2.53 31.59 21.79
N GLN A 14 -2.86 30.32 21.54
CA GLN A 14 -2.38 29.20 22.34
C GLN A 14 -0.86 29.08 22.20
N PRO A 15 -0.14 28.68 23.27
CA PRO A 15 1.31 28.61 23.26
C PRO A 15 1.83 27.71 22.12
N PRO A 16 2.96 28.07 21.48
CA PRO A 16 3.50 27.31 20.37
C PRO A 16 3.79 25.87 20.83
N ALA A 17 3.27 24.90 20.07
CA ALA A 17 3.55 23.49 20.33
C ALA A 17 5.07 23.24 20.36
N ARG A 18 5.50 22.35 21.26
CA ARG A 18 6.91 21.88 21.32
C ARG A 18 7.37 21.58 19.89
N ARG A 19 8.47 22.21 19.47
CA ARG A 19 9.10 21.93 18.17
C ARG A 19 9.42 20.44 18.11
N ALA A 20 8.68 19.70 17.29
CA ALA A 20 9.00 18.32 16.95
C ALA A 20 10.46 18.25 16.48
N ALA A 21 11.26 17.32 17.03
CA ALA A 21 12.63 17.18 16.59
C ALA A 21 12.63 16.74 15.12
N THR A 22 13.51 17.33 14.31
CA THR A 22 13.72 16.83 12.95
C THR A 22 14.37 15.45 13.04
N VAL A 23 13.56 14.40 12.82
CA VAL A 23 14.05 13.03 12.72
C VAL A 23 14.82 12.88 11.41
N VAL A 24 16.14 12.75 11.51
CA VAL A 24 17.04 12.58 10.36
C VAL A 24 17.47 11.11 10.27
N PRO A 25 17.41 10.47 9.09
CA PRO A 25 17.88 9.10 8.90
C PRO A 25 19.38 8.97 9.14
N ASP A 26 19.80 7.82 9.66
CA ASP A 26 21.22 7.48 9.79
C ASP A 26 21.89 7.43 8.40
N PRO A 27 22.90 8.28 8.13
CA PRO A 27 23.56 8.35 6.85
C PRO A 27 24.27 7.04 6.47
N GLU A 28 24.80 6.26 7.42
CA GLU A 28 25.50 5.01 7.13
C GLU A 28 24.53 3.89 6.77
N ALA A 29 23.48 3.69 7.58
CA ALA A 29 22.42 2.73 7.30
C ALA A 29 21.76 3.05 5.94
N ARG A 30 21.50 4.34 5.69
CA ARG A 30 20.99 4.82 4.40
C ARG A 30 21.98 4.55 3.28
N ARG A 31 23.28 4.83 3.44
CA ARG A 31 24.30 4.59 2.42
C ARG A 31 24.41 3.12 2.06
N ARG A 32 24.40 2.20 3.03
CA ARG A 32 24.41 0.74 2.79
C ARG A 32 23.18 0.29 1.98
N ARG A 33 21.98 0.76 2.34
CA ARG A 33 20.75 0.47 1.56
C ARG A 33 20.81 1.08 0.16
N LEU A 34 21.30 2.31 0.04
CA LEU A 34 21.39 3.04 -1.22
C LEU A 34 22.47 2.47 -2.14
N SER A 35 23.58 1.93 -1.63
CA SER A 35 24.63 1.31 -2.45
C SER A 35 24.12 0.03 -3.11
N ASP A 36 23.47 -0.86 -2.35
CA ASP A 36 22.88 -2.07 -2.91
C ASP A 36 21.75 -1.73 -3.90
N ALA A 37 20.94 -0.71 -3.56
CA ALA A 37 19.93 -0.21 -4.49
C ALA A 37 20.55 0.44 -5.74
N ALA A 38 21.72 1.09 -5.63
CA ALA A 38 22.41 1.71 -6.76
C ALA A 38 22.94 0.66 -7.74
N THR A 39 23.59 -0.39 -7.24
CA THR A 39 24.05 -1.51 -8.05
C THR A 39 22.89 -2.19 -8.78
N VAL A 40 21.81 -2.51 -8.07
CA VAL A 40 20.60 -3.08 -8.70
C VAL A 40 19.99 -2.12 -9.72
N ARG A 41 19.92 -0.81 -9.41
CA ARG A 41 19.43 0.21 -10.35
C ARG A 41 20.27 0.27 -11.62
N ALA A 42 21.60 0.20 -11.50
CA ALA A 42 22.50 0.24 -12.65
C ALA A 42 22.25 -0.96 -13.57
N VAL A 43 22.18 -2.18 -13.03
CA VAL A 43 21.87 -3.39 -13.81
C VAL A 43 20.49 -3.32 -14.44
N VAL A 44 19.48 -2.82 -13.73
CA VAL A 44 18.12 -2.65 -14.26
C VAL A 44 18.07 -1.64 -15.40
N TRP A 45 18.77 -0.50 -15.26
CA TRP A 45 18.86 0.48 -16.33
C TRP A 45 19.63 -0.06 -17.52
N PHE A 46 20.70 -0.81 -17.30
CA PHE A 46 21.43 -1.46 -18.37
C PHE A 46 20.56 -2.48 -19.11
N ALA A 47 19.81 -3.33 -18.40
CA ALA A 47 18.84 -4.26 -18.99
C ALA A 47 17.77 -3.52 -19.82
N ARG A 48 17.26 -2.37 -19.33
CA ARG A 48 16.30 -1.53 -20.07
C ARG A 48 16.92 -0.92 -21.33
N LEU A 49 18.15 -0.44 -21.25
CA LEU A 49 18.85 0.12 -22.40
C LEU A 49 19.10 -0.95 -23.47
N VAL A 50 19.55 -2.15 -23.07
CA VAL A 50 19.69 -3.30 -23.98
C VAL A 50 18.34 -3.66 -24.60
N ALA A 51 17.27 -3.78 -23.80
CA ALA A 51 15.93 -4.05 -24.30
C ALA A 51 15.42 -3.00 -25.30
N LEU A 52 15.56 -1.71 -24.96
CA LEU A 52 15.16 -0.60 -25.84
C LEU A 52 15.98 -0.58 -27.12
N PHE A 53 17.28 -0.88 -27.04
CA PHE A 53 18.14 -1.00 -28.20
C PHE A 53 17.68 -2.16 -29.11
N THR A 54 17.42 -3.35 -28.55
CA THR A 54 16.89 -4.52 -29.26
C THR A 54 15.53 -4.23 -29.93
N ILE A 55 14.64 -3.51 -29.25
CA ILE A 55 13.35 -3.06 -29.81
C ILE A 55 13.58 -2.04 -30.92
N ALA A 56 14.46 -1.05 -30.72
CA ALA A 56 14.70 0.01 -31.69
C ALA A 56 15.29 -0.54 -33.00
N THR A 57 16.19 -1.53 -32.92
CA THR A 57 16.73 -2.24 -34.09
C THR A 57 15.66 -3.04 -34.84
N ALA A 58 14.66 -3.57 -34.12
CA ALA A 58 13.56 -4.32 -34.70
C ALA A 58 12.50 -3.41 -35.37
N VAL A 59 12.11 -2.30 -34.73
CA VAL A 59 10.94 -1.50 -35.12
C VAL A 59 11.24 -0.37 -36.11
N PHE A 60 12.35 0.36 -35.96
CA PHE A 60 12.52 1.61 -36.73
C PHE A 60 13.29 1.40 -38.04
N PRO A 61 12.74 1.82 -39.20
CA PRO A 61 13.47 1.91 -40.46
C PRO A 61 14.41 3.13 -40.53
N ALA A 62 14.21 4.14 -39.68
CA ALA A 62 14.98 5.39 -39.67
C ALA A 62 16.45 5.24 -39.22
N PRO A 63 16.81 4.51 -38.14
CA PRO A 63 18.21 4.18 -37.85
C PRO A 63 18.80 3.27 -38.95
N ARG A 64 17.96 2.48 -39.65
CA ARG A 64 18.43 1.75 -40.85
C ARG A 64 18.89 2.75 -41.92
N ARG A 65 18.16 3.85 -42.18
CA ARG A 65 18.54 4.84 -43.22
C ARG A 65 19.61 5.86 -42.78
N MET A 66 19.67 6.20 -41.49
CA MET A 66 20.55 7.24 -40.94
C MET A 66 21.99 6.77 -40.68
N PHE A 67 22.19 5.47 -40.45
CA PHE A 67 23.51 4.89 -40.20
C PHE A 67 24.14 4.34 -41.50
N GLY A 68 25.39 4.73 -41.77
CA GLY A 68 26.17 4.26 -42.93
C GLY A 68 26.33 2.72 -42.96
N GLY A 69 26.72 2.16 -44.10
CA GLY A 69 26.76 0.71 -44.34
C GLY A 69 27.55 -0.10 -43.31
N GLU A 70 28.66 0.45 -42.81
CA GLU A 70 29.52 -0.18 -41.80
C GLU A 70 28.91 -0.21 -40.39
N LEU A 71 28.21 0.86 -39.99
CA LEU A 71 27.55 0.88 -38.69
C LEU A 71 26.32 -0.04 -38.71
N ARG A 72 25.62 -0.11 -39.85
CA ARG A 72 24.49 -1.02 -40.08
C ARG A 72 24.87 -2.50 -39.92
N SER A 73 26.02 -2.91 -40.46
CA SER A 73 26.55 -4.27 -40.28
C SER A 73 26.98 -4.52 -38.84
N SER A 74 27.65 -3.56 -38.18
CA SER A 74 28.08 -3.69 -36.78
C SER A 74 26.92 -3.87 -35.78
N LEU A 75 25.74 -3.29 -36.08
CA LEU A 75 24.53 -3.34 -35.26
C LEU A 75 23.68 -4.59 -35.49
N GLY A 76 24.01 -5.44 -36.47
CA GLY A 76 23.30 -6.71 -36.68
C GLY A 76 22.03 -6.60 -37.52
N LEU A 77 21.85 -5.51 -38.29
CA LEU A 77 20.62 -5.26 -39.06
C LEU A 77 20.65 -6.03 -40.40
N PRO A 78 19.80 -7.04 -40.63
CA PRO A 78 19.82 -7.81 -41.87
C PRO A 78 19.16 -7.05 -43.04
N PRO A 79 19.41 -7.42 -44.31
CA PRO A 79 18.92 -6.71 -45.49
C PRO A 79 17.45 -7.04 -45.76
N ALA A 80 17.01 -8.22 -45.29
CA ALA A 80 15.64 -8.69 -45.23
C ALA A 80 15.57 -9.74 -44.12
N VAL A 81 15.20 -9.34 -42.90
CA VAL A 81 14.72 -10.32 -41.93
C VAL A 81 13.32 -10.71 -42.39
N GLY A 82 13.03 -12.00 -42.52
CA GLY A 82 11.63 -12.44 -42.55
C GLY A 82 10.90 -11.88 -41.30
N LEU A 83 9.62 -11.58 -41.44
CA LEU A 83 8.76 -11.03 -40.37
C LEU A 83 8.99 -11.73 -39.01
N ALA A 84 9.18 -13.06 -39.04
CA ALA A 84 9.45 -13.92 -37.90
C ALA A 84 10.67 -13.52 -37.04
N GLY A 85 11.82 -13.18 -37.64
CA GLY A 85 13.03 -12.83 -36.88
C GLY A 85 12.92 -11.45 -36.20
N THR A 86 12.21 -10.53 -36.87
CA THR A 86 11.92 -9.19 -36.31
C THR A 86 10.98 -9.31 -35.12
N VAL A 87 9.93 -10.14 -35.23
CA VAL A 87 8.97 -10.37 -34.15
C VAL A 87 9.61 -11.08 -32.96
N LEU A 88 10.43 -12.12 -33.19
CA LEU A 88 11.14 -12.80 -32.10
C LEU A 88 12.05 -11.85 -31.31
N THR A 89 12.76 -10.98 -32.03
CA THR A 89 13.64 -9.95 -31.45
C THR A 89 12.83 -8.91 -30.67
N LEU A 90 11.67 -8.49 -31.20
CA LEU A 90 10.76 -7.57 -30.53
C LEU A 90 10.19 -8.17 -29.24
N VAL A 91 9.69 -9.41 -29.30
CA VAL A 91 9.14 -10.14 -28.16
C VAL A 91 10.21 -10.34 -27.08
N ALA A 92 11.43 -10.71 -27.46
CA ALA A 92 12.55 -10.84 -26.53
C ALA A 92 12.92 -9.48 -25.89
N GLY A 93 12.95 -8.39 -26.66
CA GLY A 93 13.18 -7.04 -26.14
C GLY A 93 12.09 -6.61 -25.14
N VAL A 94 10.82 -6.84 -25.47
CA VAL A 94 9.70 -6.57 -24.56
C VAL A 94 9.79 -7.44 -23.30
N ALA A 95 10.13 -8.73 -23.44
CA ALA A 95 10.32 -9.63 -22.31
C ALA A 95 11.43 -9.14 -21.37
N VAL A 96 12.59 -8.73 -21.88
CA VAL A 96 13.68 -8.16 -21.05
C VAL A 96 13.22 -6.87 -20.35
N LEU A 97 12.43 -6.02 -21.02
CA LEU A 97 11.88 -4.80 -20.42
C LEU A 97 10.90 -5.08 -19.27
N LEU A 98 10.03 -6.10 -19.43
CA LEU A 98 9.16 -6.59 -18.35
C LEU A 98 9.98 -7.19 -17.20
N LEU A 99 10.97 -8.02 -17.52
CA LEU A 99 11.86 -8.65 -16.54
C LEU A 99 12.68 -7.62 -15.78
N ALA A 100 13.09 -6.51 -16.40
CA ALA A 100 13.74 -5.40 -15.73
C ALA A 100 12.90 -4.82 -14.58
N THR A 101 11.57 -4.88 -14.68
CA THR A 101 10.66 -4.49 -13.59
C THR A 101 10.72 -5.49 -12.43
N GLY A 102 10.86 -6.79 -12.72
CA GLY A 102 11.09 -7.83 -11.73
C GLY A 102 12.48 -7.78 -11.09
N LEU A 103 13.52 -7.51 -11.88
CA LEU A 103 14.90 -7.27 -11.42
C LEU A 103 14.97 -6.07 -10.46
N ARG A 104 14.25 -4.99 -10.76
CA ARG A 104 14.13 -3.83 -9.85
C ARG A 104 13.59 -4.22 -8.48
N ARG A 105 12.71 -5.22 -8.44
CA ARG A 105 12.13 -5.79 -7.22
C ARG A 105 12.99 -6.92 -6.61
N ARG A 106 14.22 -7.14 -7.11
CA ARG A 106 15.15 -8.17 -6.62
C ARG A 106 14.61 -9.61 -6.68
N LYS A 107 13.70 -9.89 -7.63
CA LYS A 107 13.04 -11.19 -7.75
C LYS A 107 13.93 -12.25 -8.40
N GLN A 108 13.99 -13.43 -7.78
CA GLN A 108 14.81 -14.53 -8.26
C GLN A 108 14.32 -15.08 -9.62
N ARG A 109 13.00 -15.27 -9.83
CA ARG A 109 12.46 -15.71 -11.14
C ARG A 109 12.76 -14.70 -12.25
N ALA A 110 12.68 -13.41 -11.94
CA ALA A 110 13.00 -12.36 -12.91
C ALA A 110 14.45 -12.44 -13.35
N TRP A 111 15.35 -12.73 -12.40
CA TRP A 111 16.76 -12.95 -12.68
C TRP A 111 17.00 -14.19 -13.54
N TRP A 112 16.45 -15.35 -13.16
CA TRP A 112 16.57 -16.58 -13.96
C TRP A 112 16.08 -16.39 -15.40
N LEU A 113 14.90 -15.79 -15.57
CA LEU A 113 14.34 -15.53 -16.89
C LEU A 113 15.15 -14.48 -17.66
N ALA A 114 15.64 -13.43 -17.00
CA ALA A 114 16.48 -12.42 -17.66
C ALA A 114 17.79 -13.02 -18.15
N VAL A 115 18.42 -13.89 -17.34
CA VAL A 115 19.62 -14.64 -17.74
C VAL A 115 19.28 -15.54 -18.93
N ALA A 116 18.24 -16.36 -18.85
CA ALA A 116 17.85 -17.26 -19.93
C ALA A 116 17.55 -16.52 -21.25
N THR A 117 16.74 -15.46 -21.20
CA THR A 117 16.43 -14.63 -22.38
C THR A 117 17.68 -13.96 -22.94
N THR A 118 18.58 -13.47 -22.07
CA THR A 118 19.83 -12.82 -22.49
C THR A 118 20.80 -13.84 -23.11
N VAL A 119 20.85 -15.07 -22.61
CA VAL A 119 21.62 -16.17 -23.21
C VAL A 119 21.09 -16.48 -24.60
N VAL A 120 19.77 -16.63 -24.77
CA VAL A 120 19.16 -16.87 -26.09
C VAL A 120 19.48 -15.74 -27.06
N LEU A 121 19.31 -14.48 -26.64
CA LEU A 121 19.66 -13.30 -27.45
C LEU A 121 21.15 -13.30 -27.83
N THR A 122 22.03 -13.66 -26.89
CA THR A 122 23.47 -13.74 -27.15
C THR A 122 23.79 -14.81 -28.18
N VAL A 123 23.20 -16.01 -28.08
CA VAL A 123 23.40 -17.09 -29.05
C VAL A 123 22.92 -16.65 -30.45
N VAL A 124 21.73 -16.06 -30.56
CA VAL A 124 21.20 -15.55 -31.84
C VAL A 124 22.13 -14.50 -32.45
N ASN A 125 22.59 -13.53 -31.64
CA ASN A 125 23.50 -12.49 -32.13
C ASN A 125 24.87 -13.04 -32.55
N VAL A 126 25.39 -14.06 -31.85
CA VAL A 126 26.65 -14.74 -32.22
C VAL A 126 26.50 -15.51 -33.53
N LEU A 127 25.39 -16.21 -33.75
CA LEU A 127 25.13 -16.90 -35.02
C LEU A 127 25.11 -15.91 -36.20
N HIS A 128 24.39 -14.79 -36.06
CA HIS A 128 24.42 -13.72 -37.07
C HIS A 128 25.81 -13.10 -37.27
N MET A 129 26.64 -13.05 -36.23
CA MET A 129 28.03 -12.58 -36.32
C MET A 129 28.92 -13.54 -37.09
N VAL A 130 28.76 -14.85 -36.89
CA VAL A 130 29.56 -15.87 -37.58
C VAL A 130 29.13 -15.99 -39.04
N ASP A 131 27.81 -16.04 -39.30
CA ASP A 131 27.28 -16.31 -40.63
C ASP A 131 27.34 -15.07 -41.55
N GLU A 132 27.03 -13.89 -41.02
CA GLU A 132 26.87 -12.67 -41.84
C GLU A 132 27.93 -11.58 -41.54
N ARG A 133 28.83 -11.79 -40.57
CA ARG A 133 29.75 -10.76 -40.02
C ARG A 133 29.03 -9.52 -39.48
N ARG A 134 27.88 -9.71 -38.84
CA ARG A 134 27.03 -8.62 -38.33
C ARG A 134 26.73 -8.76 -36.84
N GLY A 135 26.38 -7.67 -36.16
CA GLY A 135 25.84 -7.74 -34.79
C GLY A 135 26.88 -7.76 -33.67
N LEU A 136 28.13 -7.41 -33.95
CA LEU A 136 29.20 -7.30 -32.95
C LEU A 136 28.81 -6.42 -31.76
N VAL A 137 28.15 -5.27 -32.00
CA VAL A 137 27.69 -4.37 -30.94
C VAL A 137 26.59 -5.02 -30.09
N ALA A 138 25.64 -5.70 -30.74
CA ALA A 138 24.55 -6.39 -30.05
C ALA A 138 25.08 -7.55 -29.18
N THR A 139 26.04 -8.33 -29.70
CA THR A 139 26.72 -9.40 -28.97
C THR A 139 27.48 -8.85 -27.76
N ILE A 140 28.28 -7.78 -27.92
CA ILE A 140 28.99 -7.17 -26.79
C ILE A 140 28.00 -6.69 -25.72
N ALA A 141 26.91 -6.04 -26.13
CA ALA A 141 25.89 -5.56 -25.20
C ALA A 141 25.21 -6.68 -24.40
N THR A 142 24.81 -7.78 -25.06
CA THR A 142 24.15 -8.91 -24.39
C THR A 142 25.11 -9.72 -23.52
N VAL A 143 26.37 -9.89 -23.94
CA VAL A 143 27.43 -10.52 -23.14
C VAL A 143 27.74 -9.68 -21.89
N ALA A 144 27.90 -8.36 -22.05
CA ALA A 144 28.11 -7.47 -20.92
C ALA A 144 26.93 -7.51 -19.94
N LEU A 145 25.68 -7.58 -20.45
CA LEU A 145 24.50 -7.72 -19.59
C LEU A 145 24.50 -9.06 -18.85
N LEU A 146 24.88 -10.15 -19.51
CA LEU A 146 24.98 -11.47 -18.89
C LEU A 146 26.02 -11.48 -17.75
N VAL A 147 27.19 -10.88 -17.98
CA VAL A 147 28.23 -10.72 -16.95
C VAL A 147 27.71 -9.88 -15.79
N ALA A 148 27.05 -8.75 -16.07
CA ALA A 148 26.46 -7.91 -15.03
C ALA A 148 25.40 -8.65 -14.20
N LEU A 149 24.52 -9.42 -14.84
CA LEU A 149 23.51 -10.24 -14.16
C LEU A 149 24.17 -11.33 -13.30
N TYR A 150 25.23 -11.96 -13.78
CA TYR A 150 25.98 -12.97 -13.04
C TYR A 150 26.67 -12.39 -11.79
N LEU A 151 27.41 -11.29 -11.95
CA LEU A 151 28.12 -10.63 -10.85
C LEU A 151 27.15 -10.10 -9.77
N THR A 152 25.93 -9.74 -10.16
CA THR A 152 24.91 -9.21 -9.25
C THR A 152 23.93 -10.26 -8.72
N ARG A 153 24.16 -11.57 -8.96
CA ARG A 153 23.27 -12.67 -8.54
C ARG A 153 22.87 -12.63 -7.07
N ARG A 154 23.78 -12.22 -6.18
CA ARG A 154 23.56 -12.16 -4.72
C ARG A 154 22.46 -11.18 -4.28
N TYR A 155 22.09 -10.23 -5.14
CA TYR A 155 21.08 -9.23 -4.82
C TYR A 155 19.65 -9.68 -5.12
N PHE A 156 19.46 -10.79 -5.86
CA PHE A 156 18.15 -11.27 -6.31
C PHE A 156 17.60 -12.38 -5.41
N VAL A 157 17.34 -12.04 -4.15
CA VAL A 157 16.94 -12.99 -3.09
C VAL A 157 15.43 -13.09 -2.88
N ALA A 158 14.62 -12.23 -3.51
CA ALA A 158 13.21 -12.16 -3.17
C ALA A 158 12.44 -13.41 -3.64
N ARG A 159 11.73 -14.00 -2.67
CA ARG A 159 10.82 -15.14 -2.75
C ARG A 159 9.69 -14.89 -3.75
N GLN A 160 9.15 -16.02 -4.18
CA GLN A 160 8.17 -16.10 -5.25
C GLN A 160 6.77 -16.08 -4.66
N ASP A 161 5.81 -15.50 -5.37
CA ASP A 161 4.40 -15.67 -5.01
C ASP A 161 4.02 -17.14 -5.26
N PRO A 162 3.60 -17.91 -4.21
CA PRO A 162 3.32 -19.34 -4.34
C PRO A 162 2.28 -19.64 -5.43
N GLY A 163 1.26 -18.79 -5.57
CA GLY A 163 0.22 -18.92 -6.60
C GLY A 163 0.55 -18.22 -7.93
N GLY A 164 1.66 -17.49 -8.00
CA GLY A 164 2.00 -16.66 -9.15
C GLY A 164 2.29 -17.45 -10.43
N LEU A 165 2.87 -18.65 -10.31
CA LEU A 165 3.17 -19.50 -11.47
C LEU A 165 1.89 -20.06 -12.09
N GLY A 166 1.00 -20.63 -11.27
CA GLY A 166 -0.28 -21.16 -11.74
C GLY A 166 -1.12 -20.09 -12.43
N ARG A 167 -1.25 -18.90 -11.82
CA ARG A 167 -1.94 -17.76 -12.44
C ARG A 167 -1.27 -17.29 -13.73
N SER A 168 0.07 -17.22 -13.76
CA SER A 168 0.82 -16.86 -14.97
C SER A 168 0.57 -17.84 -16.12
N VAL A 169 0.64 -19.14 -15.86
CA VAL A 169 0.40 -20.18 -16.87
C VAL A 169 -1.06 -20.13 -17.34
N ARG A 170 -2.01 -20.00 -16.41
CA ARG A 170 -3.43 -19.90 -16.74
C ARG A 170 -3.72 -18.69 -17.64
N SER A 171 -3.25 -17.50 -17.27
CA SER A 171 -3.44 -16.30 -18.10
C SER A 171 -2.75 -16.41 -19.46
N LEU A 172 -1.55 -17.00 -19.52
CA LEU A 172 -0.86 -17.24 -20.79
C LEU A 172 -1.72 -18.11 -21.72
N LEU A 173 -2.28 -19.20 -21.19
CA LEU A 173 -3.13 -20.13 -21.95
C LEU A 173 -4.47 -19.49 -22.34
N GLU A 174 -5.13 -18.75 -21.44
CA GLU A 174 -6.41 -18.08 -21.70
C GLU A 174 -6.29 -17.07 -22.85
N PHE A 175 -5.30 -16.19 -22.82
CA PHE A 175 -5.11 -15.19 -23.87
C PHE A 175 -4.57 -15.81 -25.17
N ALA A 176 -3.66 -16.80 -25.09
CA ALA A 176 -3.20 -17.51 -26.28
C ALA A 176 -4.35 -18.28 -26.96
N LEU A 177 -5.18 -18.97 -26.19
CA LEU A 177 -6.35 -19.69 -26.71
C LEU A 177 -7.38 -18.74 -27.30
N ALA A 178 -7.67 -17.61 -26.64
CA ALA A 178 -8.60 -16.61 -27.16
C ALA A 178 -8.12 -16.04 -28.50
N GLY A 179 -6.83 -15.71 -28.63
CA GLY A 179 -6.23 -15.26 -29.88
C GLY A 179 -6.27 -16.33 -30.97
N PHE A 180 -5.92 -17.57 -30.61
CA PHE A 180 -5.99 -18.73 -31.51
C PHE A 180 -7.41 -18.94 -32.05
N VAL A 181 -8.41 -19.03 -31.17
CA VAL A 181 -9.81 -19.26 -31.55
C VAL A 181 -10.33 -18.11 -32.41
N LEU A 182 -10.02 -16.87 -32.06
CA LEU A 182 -10.47 -15.71 -32.82
C LEU A 182 -9.90 -15.71 -34.24
N VAL A 183 -8.59 -15.97 -34.40
CA VAL A 183 -7.95 -16.06 -35.72
C VAL A 183 -8.50 -17.26 -36.50
N TRP A 184 -8.67 -18.41 -35.84
CA TRP A 184 -9.22 -19.61 -36.48
C TRP A 184 -10.66 -19.40 -36.99
N VAL A 185 -11.53 -18.79 -36.18
CA VAL A 185 -12.90 -18.41 -36.58
C VAL A 185 -12.88 -17.40 -37.73
N LEU A 186 -11.97 -16.41 -37.69
CA LEU A 186 -11.81 -15.43 -38.76
C LEU A 186 -11.47 -16.11 -40.10
N LEU A 187 -10.58 -17.10 -40.09
CA LEU A 187 -10.21 -17.91 -41.26
C LEU A 187 -11.40 -18.75 -41.75
N ALA A 188 -12.07 -19.47 -40.86
CA ALA A 188 -13.22 -20.31 -41.19
C ALA A 188 -14.38 -19.51 -41.82
N LEU A 189 -14.69 -18.32 -41.29
CA LEU A 189 -15.73 -17.43 -41.83
C LEU A 189 -15.34 -16.79 -43.18
N ASN A 190 -14.05 -16.66 -43.47
CA ASN A 190 -13.54 -16.00 -44.68
C ASN A 190 -12.90 -16.95 -45.70
N HIS A 191 -13.27 -18.24 -45.71
CA HIS A 191 -12.71 -19.26 -46.61
C HIS A 191 -12.65 -18.86 -48.10
N ARG A 192 -13.58 -18.03 -48.59
CA ARG A 192 -13.61 -17.56 -49.99
C ARG A 192 -12.48 -16.58 -50.36
N ARG A 193 -11.85 -15.98 -49.33
CA ARG A 193 -10.75 -15.01 -49.48
C ARG A 193 -9.38 -15.66 -49.34
N LEU A 194 -9.33 -16.97 -49.08
CA LEU A 194 -8.10 -17.76 -49.00
C LEU A 194 -7.80 -18.37 -50.37
N GLU A 195 -6.52 -18.59 -50.68
CA GLU A 195 -6.14 -19.34 -51.88
C GLU A 195 -6.37 -20.83 -51.66
N GLY A 196 -7.22 -21.43 -52.50
CA GLY A 196 -7.59 -22.85 -52.38
C GLY A 196 -8.60 -23.12 -51.27
N ARG A 197 -8.57 -24.35 -50.73
CA ARG A 197 -9.38 -24.80 -49.59
C ARG A 197 -8.42 -25.35 -48.52
N PRO A 198 -7.88 -24.48 -47.65
CA PRO A 198 -6.98 -24.94 -46.60
C PRO A 198 -7.69 -25.95 -45.69
N GLY A 199 -6.97 -26.98 -45.28
CA GLY A 199 -7.49 -27.94 -44.30
C GLY A 199 -7.51 -27.33 -42.90
N TRP A 200 -8.35 -27.85 -42.00
CA TRP A 200 -8.45 -27.42 -40.60
C TRP A 200 -7.08 -27.37 -39.87
N GLY A 201 -6.17 -28.28 -40.20
CA GLY A 201 -4.79 -28.29 -39.66
C GLY A 201 -3.94 -27.11 -40.13
N GLN A 202 -4.12 -26.63 -41.36
CA GLN A 202 -3.41 -25.46 -41.89
C GLN A 202 -3.96 -24.16 -41.28
N GLU A 203 -5.28 -24.08 -41.08
CA GLU A 203 -5.91 -22.95 -40.39
C GLU A 203 -5.48 -22.87 -38.93
N ALA A 204 -5.41 -24.01 -38.24
CA ALA A 204 -4.88 -24.09 -36.89
C ALA A 204 -3.39 -23.70 -36.84
N ALA A 205 -2.57 -24.16 -37.79
CA ALA A 205 -1.17 -23.76 -37.88
C ALA A 205 -1.01 -22.24 -38.12
N GLN A 206 -1.82 -21.65 -39.01
CA GLN A 206 -1.84 -20.20 -39.23
C GLN A 206 -2.21 -19.44 -37.94
N ALA A 207 -3.26 -19.88 -37.24
CA ALA A 207 -3.71 -19.27 -36.00
C ALA A 207 -2.69 -19.39 -34.86
N ALA A 208 -1.95 -20.50 -34.78
CA ALA A 208 -0.90 -20.67 -33.78
C ALA A 208 0.34 -19.82 -34.10
N LEU A 209 0.75 -19.76 -35.36
CA LEU A 209 1.92 -18.98 -35.79
C LEU A 209 1.68 -17.47 -35.69
N SER A 210 0.45 -17.01 -35.94
CA SER A 210 0.08 -15.60 -35.81
C SER A 210 0.23 -15.08 -34.38
N LEU A 211 0.07 -15.93 -33.35
CA LEU A 211 0.31 -15.56 -31.94
C LEU A 211 1.74 -15.06 -31.67
N VAL A 212 2.70 -15.54 -32.46
CA VAL A 212 4.12 -15.18 -32.36
C VAL A 212 4.54 -14.31 -33.55
N GLY A 213 3.58 -13.79 -34.31
CA GLY A 213 3.80 -12.95 -35.51
C GLY A 213 4.62 -13.63 -36.60
N VAL A 214 4.56 -14.95 -36.68
CA VAL A 214 5.17 -15.75 -37.76
C VAL A 214 4.12 -15.95 -38.84
N SER A 215 4.50 -15.71 -40.10
CA SER A 215 3.65 -16.01 -41.26
C SER A 215 3.35 -17.51 -41.31
N GLY A 216 2.07 -17.87 -41.42
CA GLY A 216 1.67 -19.27 -41.48
C GLY A 216 1.58 -19.82 -42.90
N PRO A 217 1.07 -21.06 -43.06
CA PRO A 217 1.11 -21.80 -44.31
C PRO A 217 0.03 -21.38 -45.33
N ILE A 218 -0.86 -20.45 -44.99
CA ILE A 218 -2.00 -20.07 -45.84
C ILE A 218 -1.63 -18.84 -46.68
N ALA A 219 -1.85 -18.95 -47.99
CA ALA A 219 -1.80 -17.81 -48.89
C ALA A 219 -3.17 -17.11 -48.97
N PHE A 220 -3.17 -15.78 -48.90
CA PHE A 220 -4.37 -14.95 -48.86
C PHE A 220 -4.56 -14.25 -50.20
N ARG A 221 -5.80 -14.24 -50.72
CA ARG A 221 -6.14 -13.41 -51.89
C ARG A 221 -6.32 -11.94 -51.53
N ALA A 222 -6.57 -11.67 -50.26
CA ALA A 222 -6.80 -10.33 -49.75
C ALA A 222 -5.77 -10.03 -48.65
N GLU A 223 -4.79 -9.21 -48.96
CA GLU A 223 -3.64 -8.91 -48.09
C GLU A 223 -4.07 -8.34 -46.72
N TRP A 224 -5.14 -7.54 -46.67
CA TRP A 224 -5.67 -7.01 -45.39
C TRP A 224 -6.10 -8.09 -44.40
N LEU A 225 -6.48 -9.29 -44.88
CA LEU A 225 -6.89 -10.40 -44.02
C LEU A 225 -5.69 -11.09 -43.38
N ASP A 226 -4.58 -11.23 -44.12
CA ASP A 226 -3.31 -11.71 -43.59
C ASP A 226 -2.82 -10.76 -42.49
N ASP A 227 -2.76 -9.46 -42.79
CA ASP A 227 -2.40 -8.40 -41.85
C ASP A 227 -3.28 -8.40 -40.60
N LEU A 228 -4.59 -8.61 -40.77
CA LEU A 228 -5.54 -8.67 -39.66
C LEU A 228 -5.29 -9.90 -38.78
N THR A 229 -5.09 -11.09 -39.36
CA THR A 229 -4.80 -12.31 -38.59
C THR A 229 -3.48 -12.21 -37.85
N ALA A 230 -2.43 -11.65 -38.49
CA ALA A 230 -1.14 -11.40 -37.88
C ALA A 230 -1.24 -10.37 -36.74
N THR A 231 -1.97 -9.28 -36.95
CA THR A 231 -2.15 -8.22 -35.93
C THR A 231 -2.93 -8.73 -34.72
N ILE A 232 -4.03 -9.44 -34.93
CA ILE A 232 -4.85 -10.03 -33.86
C ILE A 232 -4.02 -11.06 -33.09
N GLY A 233 -3.41 -12.02 -33.79
CA GLY A 233 -2.58 -13.05 -33.18
C GLY A 233 -1.47 -12.44 -32.33
N LEU A 234 -0.67 -11.55 -32.91
CA LEU A 234 0.45 -10.91 -32.21
C LEU A 234 -0.02 -10.09 -31.00
N THR A 235 -1.14 -9.38 -31.12
CA THR A 235 -1.71 -8.61 -30.00
C THR A 235 -2.07 -9.54 -28.84
N PHE A 236 -2.78 -10.64 -29.12
CA PHE A 236 -3.14 -11.61 -28.08
C PHE A 236 -1.91 -12.30 -27.49
N GLY A 237 -0.92 -12.67 -28.31
CA GLY A 237 0.35 -13.24 -27.84
C GLY A 237 1.13 -12.28 -26.93
N VAL A 238 1.25 -11.01 -27.31
CA VAL A 238 1.91 -9.97 -26.50
C VAL A 238 1.14 -9.73 -25.19
N VAL A 239 -0.19 -9.61 -25.25
CA VAL A 239 -1.03 -9.45 -24.05
C VAL A 239 -0.88 -10.67 -23.13
N ALA A 240 -0.87 -11.89 -23.68
CA ALA A 240 -0.67 -13.11 -22.92
C ALA A 240 0.66 -13.09 -22.15
N ILE A 241 1.76 -12.71 -22.83
CA ILE A 241 3.09 -12.59 -22.21
C ILE A 241 3.12 -11.49 -21.15
N VAL A 242 2.53 -10.32 -21.42
CA VAL A 242 2.50 -9.19 -20.48
C VAL A 242 1.72 -9.54 -19.22
N VAL A 243 0.53 -10.12 -19.35
CA VAL A 243 -0.32 -10.50 -18.21
C VAL A 243 0.27 -11.67 -17.44
N ALA A 244 0.79 -12.70 -18.13
CA ALA A 244 1.50 -13.79 -17.50
C ALA A 244 2.73 -13.28 -16.71
N GLY A 245 3.54 -12.42 -17.35
CA GLY A 245 4.67 -11.75 -16.72
C GLY A 245 4.27 -10.93 -15.50
N TYR A 246 3.15 -10.21 -15.54
CA TYR A 246 2.62 -9.49 -14.38
C TYR A 246 2.32 -10.45 -13.21
N HIS A 247 1.60 -11.55 -13.44
CA HIS A 247 1.28 -12.52 -12.39
C HIS A 247 2.52 -13.25 -11.85
N LEU A 248 3.48 -13.55 -12.72
CA LEU A 248 4.73 -14.20 -12.34
C LEU A 248 5.63 -13.28 -11.50
N LEU A 249 5.64 -11.98 -11.83
CA LEU A 249 6.50 -10.97 -11.22
C LEU A 249 5.80 -10.18 -10.09
N ARG A 250 4.53 -10.44 -9.80
CA ARG A 250 3.80 -9.81 -8.67
C ARG A 250 4.41 -10.22 -7.32
N SER A 251 4.65 -9.26 -6.42
CA SER A 251 5.12 -9.55 -5.06
C SER A 251 4.06 -10.38 -4.31
N PRO A 252 4.45 -11.36 -3.47
CA PRO A 252 3.51 -12.09 -2.64
C PRO A 252 2.63 -11.12 -1.84
N GLU A 253 1.34 -11.38 -1.78
CA GLU A 253 0.39 -10.65 -0.95
C GLU A 253 -0.29 -11.70 -0.07
N PRO A 254 0.36 -12.10 1.05
CA PRO A 254 -0.17 -13.14 1.92
C PRO A 254 -1.57 -12.76 2.39
N ARG A 255 -2.42 -13.77 2.63
CA ARG A 255 -3.72 -13.51 3.22
C ARG A 255 -3.50 -12.85 4.58
N PRO A 256 -4.19 -11.74 4.86
CA PRO A 256 -4.06 -11.07 6.14
C PRO A 256 -4.62 -11.98 7.23
N SER A 257 -3.78 -12.40 8.16
CA SER A 257 -4.18 -13.20 9.33
C SER A 257 -3.13 -13.06 10.44
N LEU A 258 -3.61 -12.81 11.66
CA LEU A 258 -2.81 -12.95 12.88
C LEU A 258 -2.95 -14.39 13.39
N ALA A 259 -1.84 -15.10 13.56
CA ALA A 259 -1.86 -16.44 14.16
C ALA A 259 -2.16 -16.32 15.66
N ALA A 260 -2.88 -17.30 16.22
CA ALA A 260 -3.27 -17.28 17.65
C ALA A 260 -2.04 -17.22 18.57
N GLU A 261 -0.98 -17.96 18.25
CA GLU A 261 0.30 -17.93 18.98
C GLU A 261 0.97 -16.54 18.94
N ASP A 262 0.89 -15.86 17.79
CA ASP A 262 1.45 -14.51 17.63
C ASP A 262 0.60 -13.49 18.40
N GLU A 263 -0.72 -13.65 18.43
CA GLU A 263 -1.62 -12.82 19.23
C GLU A 263 -1.28 -12.92 20.73
N GLU A 264 -1.11 -14.14 21.26
CA GLU A 264 -0.73 -14.37 22.65
C GLU A 264 0.61 -13.71 23.01
N ARG A 265 1.62 -13.88 22.14
CA ARG A 265 2.93 -13.25 22.31
C ARG A 265 2.85 -11.72 22.26
N LEU A 266 2.04 -11.15 21.36
CA LEU A 266 1.82 -9.70 21.30
C LEU A 266 1.14 -9.18 22.57
N ARG A 267 0.13 -9.89 23.10
CA ARG A 267 -0.53 -9.54 24.36
C ARG A 267 0.45 -9.52 25.52
N ALA A 268 1.35 -10.51 25.61
CA ALA A 268 2.40 -10.53 26.62
C ALA A 268 3.36 -9.33 26.52
N LEU A 269 3.67 -8.88 25.30
CA LEU A 269 4.48 -7.67 25.09
C LEU A 269 3.73 -6.38 25.44
N LEU A 270 2.42 -6.31 25.17
CA LEU A 270 1.56 -5.15 25.43
C LEU A 270 1.26 -4.93 26.92
N ALA A 271 1.30 -5.99 27.74
CA ALA A 271 1.12 -5.91 29.18
C ALA A 271 2.22 -5.10 29.90
N ARG A 272 3.31 -4.75 29.20
CA ARG A 272 4.42 -3.95 29.75
C ARG A 272 4.04 -2.47 29.79
N ARG A 273 4.59 -1.74 30.78
CA ARG A 273 4.29 -0.32 30.99
C ARG A 273 4.73 0.59 29.85
N GLU A 274 5.80 0.24 29.16
CA GLU A 274 6.42 1.05 28.11
C GLU A 274 5.80 0.78 26.73
N GLY A 275 4.54 1.17 26.56
CA GLY A 275 3.80 1.01 25.30
C GLY A 275 3.44 2.34 24.63
N ASP A 276 3.32 2.32 23.31
CA ASP A 276 2.68 3.37 22.52
C ASP A 276 1.15 3.26 22.62
N SER A 277 0.43 4.39 22.53
CA SER A 277 -1.03 4.44 22.60
C SER A 277 -1.71 3.64 21.48
N LEU A 278 -1.06 3.57 20.32
CA LEU A 278 -1.53 2.79 19.19
C LEU A 278 -1.07 1.32 19.23
N GLY A 279 -0.32 0.91 20.27
CA GLY A 279 0.27 -0.41 20.36
C GLY A 279 -0.77 -1.53 20.38
N TYR A 280 -1.91 -1.34 21.04
CA TYR A 280 -2.95 -2.37 21.16
C TYR A 280 -3.57 -2.75 19.80
N PHE A 281 -3.56 -1.84 18.82
CA PHE A 281 -4.02 -2.11 17.46
C PHE A 281 -3.13 -3.11 16.71
N ALA A 282 -1.97 -3.50 17.26
CA ALA A 282 -1.19 -4.62 16.75
C ALA A 282 -1.95 -5.96 16.79
N LEU A 283 -2.98 -6.07 17.65
CA LEU A 283 -3.84 -7.25 17.81
C LEU A 283 -4.97 -7.33 16.78
N ARG A 284 -5.00 -6.45 15.78
CA ARG A 284 -5.97 -6.53 14.69
C ARG A 284 -5.73 -7.81 13.89
N ARG A 285 -6.78 -8.61 13.69
CA ARG A 285 -6.68 -9.99 13.14
C ARG A 285 -6.24 -10.06 11.68
N ASP A 286 -6.18 -8.93 10.98
CA ASP A 286 -5.73 -8.83 9.58
C ASP A 286 -4.25 -8.42 9.45
N LYS A 287 -3.51 -8.38 10.57
CA LYS A 287 -2.07 -8.11 10.62
C LYS A 287 -1.27 -9.38 10.88
N GLY A 288 -0.09 -9.47 10.29
CA GLY A 288 0.96 -10.40 10.72
C GLY A 288 1.91 -9.71 11.69
N ALA A 289 2.76 -10.49 12.36
CA ALA A 289 3.78 -9.98 13.27
C ALA A 289 5.16 -10.54 12.93
N VAL A 290 6.19 -9.70 13.01
CA VAL A 290 7.60 -10.14 12.96
C VAL A 290 8.24 -9.80 14.30
N PHE A 291 8.78 -10.81 14.96
CA PHE A 291 9.40 -10.68 16.27
C PHE A 291 10.91 -10.47 16.15
N SER A 292 11.45 -9.69 17.08
CA SER A 292 12.90 -9.64 17.32
C SER A 292 13.45 -11.05 17.62
N PRO A 293 14.74 -11.33 17.33
CA PRO A 293 15.35 -12.63 17.62
C PRO A 293 15.21 -13.07 19.08
N GLY A 294 15.24 -12.13 20.03
CA GLY A 294 15.04 -12.40 21.45
C GLY A 294 13.58 -12.49 21.89
N GLY A 295 12.61 -12.30 20.99
CA GLY A 295 11.18 -12.34 21.29
C GLY A 295 10.65 -11.20 22.17
N LYS A 296 11.48 -10.22 22.53
CA LYS A 296 11.14 -9.12 23.46
C LYS A 296 10.46 -7.92 22.81
N SER A 297 10.40 -7.90 21.49
CA SER A 297 9.70 -6.88 20.70
C SER A 297 9.19 -7.45 19.39
N ALA A 298 8.16 -6.83 18.80
CA ALA A 298 7.59 -7.21 17.52
C ALA A 298 7.13 -6.00 16.69
N VAL A 299 7.11 -6.16 15.36
CA VAL A 299 6.50 -5.23 14.41
C VAL A 299 5.24 -5.89 13.84
N SER A 300 4.08 -5.27 14.05
CA SER A 300 2.82 -5.69 13.45
C SER A 300 2.60 -4.96 12.12
N TYR A 301 2.22 -5.70 11.07
CA TYR A 301 2.15 -5.20 9.70
C TYR A 301 1.13 -5.94 8.85
N ARG A 302 0.73 -5.33 7.73
CA ARG A 302 -0.10 -5.93 6.70
C ARG A 302 0.49 -5.65 5.34
N VAL A 303 0.42 -6.63 4.44
CA VAL A 303 0.92 -6.48 3.08
C VAL A 303 -0.22 -6.17 2.14
N MET A 304 -0.13 -5.02 1.45
CA MET A 304 -1.11 -4.59 0.46
C MET A 304 -0.40 -3.99 -0.74
N ALA A 305 -0.80 -4.43 -1.93
CA ALA A 305 -0.23 -3.96 -3.20
C ALA A 305 1.31 -3.92 -3.19
N GLY A 306 1.97 -4.90 -2.54
CA GLY A 306 3.43 -5.03 -2.37
C GLY A 306 4.11 -3.94 -1.53
N VAL A 307 3.38 -3.30 -0.63
CA VAL A 307 3.87 -2.51 0.50
C VAL A 307 3.59 -3.31 1.77
N ALA A 308 4.60 -3.48 2.63
CA ALA A 308 4.41 -3.99 3.98
C ALA A 308 4.23 -2.78 4.90
N LEU A 309 2.99 -2.52 5.28
CA LEU A 309 2.60 -1.37 6.08
C LEU A 309 2.58 -1.76 7.55
N ALA A 310 3.59 -1.35 8.32
CA ALA A 310 3.55 -1.43 9.78
C ALA A 310 2.68 -0.31 10.37
N SER A 311 2.08 -0.55 11.54
CA SER A 311 1.27 0.44 12.25
C SER A 311 1.83 0.73 13.63
N GLY A 312 1.98 2.02 13.98
CA GLY A 312 2.47 2.45 15.28
C GLY A 312 3.96 2.15 15.51
N ASP A 313 4.35 2.19 16.78
CA ASP A 313 5.69 1.79 17.22
C ASP A 313 5.84 0.25 17.26
N PRO A 314 7.07 -0.28 17.22
CA PRO A 314 7.30 -1.67 17.60
C PRO A 314 6.76 -1.93 19.01
N VAL A 315 6.09 -3.06 19.18
CA VAL A 315 5.49 -3.48 20.45
C VAL A 315 6.57 -4.14 21.31
N GLY A 316 6.55 -3.93 22.64
CA GLY A 316 7.47 -4.55 23.58
C GLY A 316 8.68 -3.68 23.96
N ASP A 317 9.75 -4.32 24.41
CA ASP A 317 10.94 -3.67 24.97
C ASP A 317 11.66 -2.79 23.94
N VAL A 318 11.84 -1.52 24.29
CA VAL A 318 12.51 -0.48 23.49
C VAL A 318 13.93 -0.87 23.11
N GLY A 319 14.64 -1.53 24.03
CA GLY A 319 15.99 -2.02 23.77
C GLY A 319 16.03 -3.10 22.68
N ALA A 320 14.93 -3.80 22.45
CA ALA A 320 14.78 -4.85 21.45
C ALA A 320 14.16 -4.36 20.13
N TRP A 321 13.71 -3.10 20.04
CA TRP A 321 13.13 -2.53 18.81
C TRP A 321 14.05 -2.64 17.60
N PRO A 322 15.38 -2.35 17.68
CA PRO A 322 16.26 -2.49 16.52
C PRO A 322 16.23 -3.90 15.92
N GLY A 323 16.21 -4.94 16.75
CA GLY A 323 16.15 -6.32 16.29
C GLY A 323 14.82 -6.69 15.61
N ALA A 324 13.70 -6.15 16.08
CA ALA A 324 12.39 -6.36 15.43
C ALA A 324 12.31 -5.60 14.09
N ILE A 325 12.83 -4.37 14.06
CA ILE A 325 12.90 -3.52 12.86
C ILE A 325 13.78 -4.19 11.79
N GLU A 326 14.95 -4.69 12.16
CA GLU A 326 15.85 -5.39 11.24
C GLU A 326 15.20 -6.64 10.66
N ALA A 327 14.60 -7.49 11.51
CA ALA A 327 13.87 -8.68 11.07
C ALA A 327 12.71 -8.34 10.11
N PHE A 328 11.93 -7.30 10.41
CA PHE A 328 10.85 -6.84 9.53
C PHE A 328 11.38 -6.35 8.17
N LEU A 329 12.47 -5.59 8.18
CA LEU A 329 13.08 -5.08 6.96
C LEU A 329 13.71 -6.20 6.13
N GLU A 330 14.24 -7.24 6.77
CA GLU A 330 14.70 -8.45 6.09
C GLU A 330 13.52 -9.18 5.43
N GLU A 331 12.40 -9.37 6.14
CA GLU A 331 11.19 -9.98 5.56
C GLU A 331 10.69 -9.18 4.34
N CYS A 332 10.76 -7.85 4.39
CA CYS A 332 10.44 -6.99 3.25
C CYS A 332 11.36 -7.24 2.05
N VAL A 333 12.67 -7.39 2.28
CA VAL A 333 13.64 -7.71 1.22
C VAL A 333 13.38 -9.11 0.66
N GLN A 334 13.16 -10.10 1.53
CA GLN A 334 12.89 -11.48 1.15
C GLN A 334 11.60 -11.64 0.37
N ASN A 335 10.62 -10.73 0.47
CA ASN A 335 9.37 -10.81 -0.29
C ASN A 335 9.19 -9.72 -1.35
N ALA A 336 10.21 -8.89 -1.59
CA ALA A 336 10.12 -7.74 -2.48
C ALA A 336 8.96 -6.79 -2.13
N TRP A 337 8.80 -6.50 -0.84
CA TRP A 337 7.89 -5.50 -0.31
C TRP A 337 8.62 -4.18 -0.09
N SER A 338 7.91 -3.07 -0.32
CA SER A 338 8.36 -1.78 0.15
C SER A 338 7.94 -1.63 1.62
N PRO A 339 8.86 -1.42 2.57
CA PRO A 339 8.47 -1.15 3.94
C PRO A 339 7.82 0.23 4.03
N ALA A 340 6.83 0.38 4.90
CA ALA A 340 6.26 1.66 5.30
C ALA A 340 5.76 1.54 6.75
N VAL A 341 5.73 2.65 7.49
CA VAL A 341 5.18 2.70 8.84
C VAL A 341 4.18 3.83 8.90
N LEU A 342 3.02 3.60 9.50
CA LEU A 342 1.96 4.59 9.68
C LEU A 342 1.73 4.86 11.17
N GLY A 343 1.77 6.14 11.56
CA GLY A 343 1.35 6.57 12.90
C GLY A 343 2.33 6.28 14.03
N CYS A 344 3.62 6.04 13.75
CA CYS A 344 4.60 5.85 14.81
C CYS A 344 4.86 7.15 15.59
N SER A 345 5.20 7.02 16.87
CA SER A 345 5.59 8.14 17.73
C SER A 345 6.94 8.72 17.30
N GLU A 346 7.34 9.85 17.87
CA GLU A 346 8.69 10.40 17.66
C GLU A 346 9.81 9.41 18.07
N ARG A 347 9.58 8.62 19.13
CA ARG A 347 10.53 7.60 19.59
C ARG A 347 10.63 6.47 18.57
N GLY A 348 9.50 5.99 18.06
CA GLY A 348 9.45 4.99 17.00
C GLY A 348 10.09 5.49 15.71
N ALA A 349 9.73 6.70 15.28
CA ALA A 349 10.29 7.36 14.09
C ALA A 349 11.83 7.44 14.17
N THR A 350 12.37 7.77 15.34
CA THR A 350 13.82 7.77 15.59
C THR A 350 14.44 6.39 15.40
N ALA A 351 13.81 5.32 15.90
CA ALA A 351 14.29 3.95 15.72
C ALA A 351 14.24 3.51 14.25
N TRP A 352 13.17 3.82 13.53
CA TRP A 352 13.01 3.56 12.10
C TRP A 352 14.01 4.36 11.24
N ALA A 353 14.30 5.60 11.62
CA ALA A 353 15.27 6.46 10.94
C ALA A 353 16.71 5.94 11.08
N LYS A 354 17.06 5.39 12.26
CA LYS A 354 18.33 4.66 12.45
C LYS A 354 18.45 3.44 11.54
N ALA A 355 17.33 2.78 11.21
CA ALA A 355 17.31 1.69 10.24
C ALA A 355 17.35 2.16 8.77
N GLY A 356 17.38 3.48 8.51
CA GLY A 356 17.56 4.08 7.19
C GLY A 356 16.26 4.45 6.46
N LEU A 357 15.13 4.57 7.16
CA LEU A 357 13.87 5.12 6.61
C LEU A 357 13.84 6.65 6.76
N ASP A 358 13.31 7.33 5.76
CA ASP A 358 12.99 8.76 5.84
C ASP A 358 11.70 8.94 6.66
N ALA A 359 11.63 10.03 7.43
CA ALA A 359 10.49 10.37 8.29
C ALA A 359 9.71 11.54 7.70
N LEU A 360 8.40 11.53 7.88
CA LEU A 360 7.53 12.64 7.55
C LEU A 360 6.38 12.67 8.53
N GLU A 361 6.20 13.83 9.15
CA GLU A 361 5.11 13.99 10.10
C GLU A 361 3.77 13.90 9.38
N LEU A 362 2.87 13.16 10.00
CA LEU A 362 1.55 12.85 9.51
C LEU A 362 0.51 13.79 10.14
N GLY A 363 0.66 14.07 11.43
CA GLY A 363 -0.28 14.84 12.24
C GLY A 363 0.01 14.64 13.71
N ASP A 364 -0.98 14.94 14.55
CA ASP A 364 -0.83 14.89 16.00
C ASP A 364 -1.94 14.06 16.64
N GLU A 365 -1.55 13.29 17.65
CA GLU A 365 -2.43 12.60 18.56
C GLU A 365 -2.91 13.51 19.67
N ALA A 366 -4.21 13.46 19.98
CA ALA A 366 -4.80 14.18 21.10
C ALA A 366 -4.82 13.29 22.35
N VAL A 367 -3.98 13.61 23.34
CA VAL A 367 -3.90 12.89 24.62
C VAL A 367 -4.48 13.75 25.74
N LEU A 368 -5.44 13.20 26.48
CA LEU A 368 -6.01 13.81 27.69
C LEU A 368 -5.32 13.22 28.92
N ASP A 369 -4.95 14.08 29.87
CA ASP A 369 -4.45 13.69 31.18
C ASP A 369 -5.58 13.80 32.22
N ALA A 370 -5.89 12.69 32.90
CA ALA A 370 -6.99 12.60 33.84
C ALA A 370 -6.80 13.43 35.12
N ALA A 371 -5.56 13.74 35.50
CA ALA A 371 -5.28 14.58 36.67
C ALA A 371 -5.49 16.06 36.37
N THR A 372 -5.31 16.49 35.12
CA THR A 372 -5.42 17.91 34.73
C THR A 372 -6.73 18.25 34.03
N PHE A 373 -7.46 17.24 33.52
CA PHE A 373 -8.72 17.45 32.83
C PHE A 373 -9.79 17.99 33.80
N SER A 374 -10.39 19.12 33.44
CA SER A 374 -11.52 19.70 34.14
C SER A 374 -12.46 20.38 33.16
N LEU A 375 -13.76 20.33 33.42
CA LEU A 375 -14.76 21.09 32.67
C LEU A 375 -14.81 22.56 33.09
N ASP A 376 -14.08 22.95 34.14
CA ASP A 376 -14.08 24.32 34.66
C ASP A 376 -13.25 25.28 33.80
N GLY A 377 -13.46 26.58 34.05
CA GLY A 377 -12.75 27.65 33.35
C GLY A 377 -13.39 28.10 32.04
N ARG A 378 -12.88 29.22 31.52
CA ARG A 378 -13.37 29.89 30.30
C ARG A 378 -13.14 29.05 29.03
N PRO A 379 -11.96 28.43 28.81
CA PRO A 379 -11.71 27.65 27.60
C PRO A 379 -12.63 26.43 27.43
N MET A 380 -13.02 25.79 28.53
CA MET A 380 -13.89 24.59 28.53
C MET A 380 -15.39 24.93 28.47
N ARG A 381 -15.77 26.21 28.38
CA ARG A 381 -17.17 26.66 28.37
C ARG A 381 -18.01 25.96 27.30
N GLY A 382 -17.47 25.74 26.11
CA GLY A 382 -18.18 25.08 25.01
C GLY A 382 -18.52 23.62 25.33
N VAL A 383 -17.53 22.85 25.82
CA VAL A 383 -17.72 21.45 26.24
C VAL A 383 -18.70 21.38 27.40
N ARG A 384 -18.49 22.20 28.45
CA ARG A 384 -19.37 22.25 29.62
C ARG A 384 -20.82 22.59 29.27
N GLN A 385 -21.04 23.52 28.34
CA GLN A 385 -22.39 23.85 27.87
C GLN A 385 -23.02 22.71 27.08
N ALA A 386 -22.24 21.98 26.28
CA ALA A 386 -22.72 20.79 25.57
C ALA A 386 -23.13 19.68 26.54
N VAL A 387 -22.26 19.35 27.50
CA VAL A 387 -22.52 18.35 28.56
C VAL A 387 -23.78 18.71 29.36
N ASN A 388 -23.85 19.93 29.89
CA ASN A 388 -25.01 20.39 30.66
C ASN A 388 -26.30 20.41 29.84
N ARG A 389 -26.23 20.63 28.52
CA ARG A 389 -27.40 20.54 27.63
C ARG A 389 -27.87 19.10 27.48
N MET A 390 -26.95 18.15 27.29
CA MET A 390 -27.30 16.72 27.18
C MET A 390 -27.90 16.20 28.47
N GLN A 391 -27.29 16.50 29.63
CA GLN A 391 -27.81 16.09 30.94
C GLN A 391 -29.22 16.68 31.20
N ARG A 392 -29.47 17.95 30.85
CA ARG A 392 -30.83 18.54 30.96
C ARG A 392 -31.85 17.91 30.01
N ALA A 393 -31.38 17.38 28.88
CA ALA A 393 -32.21 16.67 27.92
C ALA A 393 -32.42 15.19 28.29
N GLY A 394 -32.00 14.77 29.49
CA GLY A 394 -32.22 13.40 29.99
C GLY A 394 -31.16 12.39 29.56
N HIS A 395 -30.05 12.83 28.95
CA HIS A 395 -28.96 11.93 28.62
C HIS A 395 -28.09 11.63 29.84
N THR A 396 -27.79 10.37 30.05
CA THR A 396 -26.82 9.85 31.02
C THR A 396 -25.71 9.10 30.29
N ALA A 397 -24.59 8.86 30.96
CA ALA A 397 -23.57 7.96 30.42
C ALA A 397 -23.12 6.95 31.48
N VAL A 398 -22.79 5.75 31.02
CA VAL A 398 -22.32 4.63 31.85
C VAL A 398 -20.97 4.18 31.32
N VAL A 399 -19.99 4.06 32.22
CA VAL A 399 -18.63 3.60 31.92
C VAL A 399 -18.40 2.24 32.56
N ARG A 400 -18.10 1.21 31.75
CA ARG A 400 -17.87 -0.17 32.22
C ARG A 400 -16.70 -0.82 31.48
N ARG A 401 -16.02 -1.78 32.11
CA ARG A 401 -15.09 -2.65 31.37
C ARG A 401 -15.87 -3.69 30.58
N LEU A 402 -15.30 -4.19 29.49
CA LEU A 402 -15.92 -5.28 28.72
C LEU A 402 -16.05 -6.58 29.53
N SER A 403 -15.19 -6.77 30.55
CA SER A 403 -15.30 -7.83 31.54
C SER A 403 -16.56 -7.77 32.39
N ASP A 404 -17.17 -6.59 32.54
CA ASP A 404 -18.33 -6.36 33.43
C ASP A 404 -19.67 -6.57 32.70
N LEU A 405 -19.62 -6.75 31.37
CA LEU A 405 -20.78 -7.00 30.52
C LEU A 405 -21.00 -8.51 30.39
N ASP A 406 -22.25 -8.95 30.31
CA ASP A 406 -22.56 -10.33 29.90
C ASP A 406 -22.50 -10.51 28.37
N GLU A 407 -22.72 -11.75 27.90
CA GLU A 407 -22.66 -12.06 26.47
C GLU A 407 -23.81 -11.44 25.67
N ALA A 408 -24.98 -11.29 26.28
CA ALA A 408 -26.13 -10.68 25.65
C ALA A 408 -25.92 -9.18 25.48
N GLU A 409 -25.43 -8.50 26.51
CA GLU A 409 -25.08 -7.08 26.46
C GLU A 409 -23.97 -6.80 25.43
N ARG A 410 -22.91 -7.63 25.39
CA ARG A 410 -21.85 -7.51 24.36
C ARG A 410 -22.40 -7.62 22.95
N SER A 411 -23.26 -8.62 22.72
CA SER A 411 -23.89 -8.86 21.41
C SER A 411 -24.76 -7.67 20.99
N GLU A 412 -25.55 -7.13 21.92
CA GLU A 412 -26.42 -5.97 21.68
C GLU A 412 -25.62 -4.70 21.35
N VAL A 413 -24.52 -4.46 22.08
CA VAL A 413 -23.60 -3.35 21.80
C VAL A 413 -22.96 -3.49 20.42
N ALA A 414 -22.49 -4.69 20.07
CA ALA A 414 -21.89 -4.96 18.76
C ALA A 414 -22.90 -4.76 17.63
N GLU A 415 -24.15 -5.22 17.79
CA GLU A 415 -25.21 -5.04 16.80
C GLU A 415 -25.58 -3.56 16.62
N ARG A 416 -25.75 -2.82 17.72
CA ARG A 416 -26.02 -1.37 17.68
C ARG A 416 -24.90 -0.60 16.98
N ALA A 417 -23.66 -0.88 17.34
CA ALA A 417 -22.50 -0.26 16.71
C ALA A 417 -22.46 -0.55 15.21
N HIS A 418 -22.75 -1.78 14.78
CA HIS A 418 -22.82 -2.13 13.36
C HIS A 418 -23.95 -1.37 12.63
N ARG A 419 -25.13 -1.28 13.25
CA ARG A 419 -26.29 -0.56 12.69
C ARG A 419 -26.02 0.93 12.51
N TRP A 420 -25.40 1.57 13.49
CA TRP A 420 -25.11 3.01 13.45
C TRP A 420 -23.96 3.37 12.51
N ARG A 421 -23.02 2.45 12.24
CA ARG A 421 -21.96 2.66 11.24
C ARG A 421 -22.52 2.83 9.83
N GLY A 422 -23.64 2.18 9.49
CA GLY A 422 -24.25 2.24 8.16
C GLY A 422 -25.01 3.54 7.85
N THR A 423 -25.30 4.38 8.86
CA THR A 423 -26.14 5.57 8.72
C THR A 423 -25.38 6.89 8.87
N GLY A 424 -24.15 6.88 9.38
CA GLY A 424 -23.39 8.08 9.75
C GLY A 424 -22.65 8.82 8.61
N ASP A 425 -22.54 8.23 7.42
CA ASP A 425 -21.60 8.68 6.38
C ASP A 425 -22.24 9.19 5.07
N GLY A 426 -23.48 9.69 5.06
CA GLY A 426 -24.06 10.36 3.88
C GLY A 426 -24.01 9.58 2.55
N GLY A 427 -23.72 8.28 2.60
CA GLY A 427 -23.63 7.38 1.45
C GLY A 427 -24.94 6.65 1.29
N ASP A 428 -25.44 6.61 0.06
CA ASP A 428 -26.70 5.97 -0.30
C ASP A 428 -26.88 4.59 0.34
N ALA A 429 -27.97 4.44 1.10
CA ALA A 429 -28.44 3.20 1.72
C ALA A 429 -28.76 2.06 0.71
N ARG A 430 -28.42 2.22 -0.58
CA ARG A 430 -28.65 1.26 -1.66
C ARG A 430 -27.48 0.31 -1.92
N SER A 431 -26.37 0.46 -1.20
CA SER A 431 -25.23 -0.46 -1.29
C SER A 431 -25.29 -1.44 -0.12
N ALA A 432 -26.01 -2.56 -0.29
CA ALA A 432 -26.01 -3.68 0.64
C ALA A 432 -24.68 -4.49 0.58
N GLU A 433 -23.55 -3.80 0.68
CA GLU A 433 -22.23 -4.39 0.89
C GLU A 433 -21.72 -3.93 2.26
N GLU A 434 -21.18 -4.85 3.06
CA GLU A 434 -20.70 -4.62 4.43
C GLU A 434 -19.95 -3.28 4.54
N PRO A 435 -20.35 -2.37 5.45
CA PRO A 435 -19.63 -1.12 5.67
C PRO A 435 -18.16 -1.42 5.98
N ILE A 436 -17.25 -0.97 5.10
CA ILE A 436 -15.81 -1.16 5.27
C ILE A 436 -15.43 -0.54 6.62
N GLU A 437 -14.98 -1.36 7.57
CA GLU A 437 -14.50 -0.88 8.84
C GLU A 437 -13.31 0.07 8.60
N ARG A 438 -13.49 1.32 9.01
CA ARG A 438 -12.44 2.35 8.96
C ARG A 438 -11.45 2.10 10.09
N GLY A 439 -10.17 2.31 9.82
CA GLY A 439 -9.12 2.23 10.85
C GLY A 439 -8.22 1.01 10.72
N TYR A 440 -6.98 1.21 10.24
CA TYR A 440 -5.93 0.18 10.25
C TYR A 440 -4.95 0.40 11.41
N SER A 441 -4.42 1.61 11.51
CA SER A 441 -3.54 2.01 12.60
C SER A 441 -4.30 2.42 13.86
N MET A 442 -5.62 2.54 13.76
CA MET A 442 -6.47 3.25 14.72
C MET A 442 -7.74 2.50 15.12
N ALA A 443 -8.00 1.31 14.57
CA ALA A 443 -9.16 0.50 14.95
C ALA A 443 -8.80 -0.99 14.99
N LEU A 444 -9.40 -1.72 15.94
CA LEU A 444 -9.25 -3.16 16.12
C LEU A 444 -10.13 -3.97 15.16
N SER A 445 -11.09 -3.34 14.48
CA SER A 445 -12.03 -4.02 13.59
C SER A 445 -12.90 -5.07 14.30
N ARG A 446 -13.26 -4.81 15.57
CA ARG A 446 -14.18 -5.63 16.36
C ARG A 446 -14.77 -4.78 17.50
N VAL A 447 -16.01 -5.07 17.88
CA VAL A 447 -16.76 -4.31 18.90
C VAL A 447 -17.20 -5.26 19.98
N ALA A 448 -17.02 -4.84 21.24
CA ALA A 448 -17.38 -5.61 22.43
C ALA A 448 -16.88 -7.07 22.38
N ASP A 449 -15.69 -7.32 21.80
CA ASP A 449 -15.17 -8.68 21.63
C ASP A 449 -14.64 -9.19 22.99
N PRO A 450 -15.03 -10.40 23.43
CA PRO A 450 -14.59 -10.97 24.71
C PRO A 450 -13.08 -11.22 24.79
N ALA A 451 -12.36 -11.20 23.66
CA ALA A 451 -10.90 -11.25 23.62
C ALA A 451 -10.24 -10.00 24.22
N ASP A 452 -10.97 -8.90 24.43
CA ASP A 452 -10.44 -7.64 24.96
C ASP A 452 -11.14 -7.23 26.27
N PRO A 453 -11.08 -8.04 27.35
CA PRO A 453 -11.86 -7.82 28.57
C PRO A 453 -11.53 -6.50 29.27
N GLU A 454 -10.31 -6.00 29.11
CA GLU A 454 -9.83 -4.74 29.70
C GLU A 454 -10.20 -3.50 28.88
N ALA A 455 -10.83 -3.67 27.70
CA ALA A 455 -11.37 -2.54 26.97
C ALA A 455 -12.52 -1.90 27.76
N VAL A 456 -12.68 -0.59 27.60
CA VAL A 456 -13.69 0.20 28.31
C VAL A 456 -14.75 0.65 27.31
N LEU A 457 -16.01 0.39 27.66
CA LEU A 457 -17.18 0.86 26.94
C LEU A 457 -17.79 2.05 27.68
N VAL A 458 -18.07 3.12 26.94
CA VAL A 458 -18.84 4.26 27.40
C VAL A 458 -20.11 4.31 26.59
N THR A 459 -21.25 4.15 27.24
CA THR A 459 -22.57 4.17 26.60
C THR A 459 -23.32 5.40 27.06
N ALA A 460 -23.79 6.22 26.11
CA ALA A 460 -24.73 7.30 26.39
C ALA A 460 -26.14 6.73 26.22
N GLU A 461 -27.01 7.03 27.17
CA GLU A 461 -28.39 6.56 27.19
C GLU A 461 -29.33 7.74 27.35
N ARG A 462 -30.49 7.65 26.72
CA ARG A 462 -31.61 8.57 26.92
C ARG A 462 -32.86 7.75 27.11
N ASP A 463 -33.57 7.97 28.21
CA ASP A 463 -34.81 7.24 28.54
C ASP A 463 -34.63 5.71 28.54
N GLY A 464 -33.43 5.22 28.89
CA GLY A 464 -33.06 3.79 28.89
C GLY A 464 -32.62 3.23 27.54
N GLU A 465 -32.60 4.03 26.48
CA GLU A 465 -32.16 3.63 25.14
C GLU A 465 -30.76 4.20 24.82
N PRO A 466 -29.79 3.36 24.42
CA PRO A 466 -28.48 3.83 24.00
C PRO A 466 -28.52 4.75 22.77
N CYS A 467 -27.86 5.90 22.88
CA CYS A 467 -27.82 6.95 21.86
C CYS A 467 -26.38 7.34 21.46
N GLY A 468 -25.36 6.66 21.97
CA GLY A 468 -23.96 6.84 21.59
C GLY A 468 -23.03 5.85 22.30
N LEU A 469 -21.94 5.48 21.65
CA LEU A 469 -20.98 4.49 22.14
C LEU A 469 -19.53 4.96 21.89
N LEU A 470 -18.69 4.89 22.92
CA LEU A 470 -17.23 4.88 22.78
C LEU A 470 -16.68 3.53 23.23
N GLN A 471 -15.79 2.93 22.43
CA GLN A 471 -14.95 1.82 22.87
C GLN A 471 -13.50 2.29 22.93
N LEU A 472 -12.85 2.03 24.06
CA LEU A 472 -11.44 2.32 24.26
C LEU A 472 -10.67 1.05 24.60
N VAL A 473 -9.49 0.92 24.02
CA VAL A 473 -8.61 -0.22 24.21
C VAL A 473 -7.47 0.12 25.19
N PRO A 474 -6.91 -0.87 25.90
CA PRO A 474 -5.82 -0.63 26.85
C PRO A 474 -4.58 0.00 26.20
N TRP A 475 -4.03 1.02 26.85
CA TRP A 475 -2.70 1.58 26.56
C TRP A 475 -1.78 1.37 27.75
N GLY A 476 -1.17 0.18 27.80
CA GLY A 476 -0.41 -0.26 28.96
C GLY A 476 -1.32 -0.39 30.20
N PRO A 477 -0.78 -0.24 31.43
CA PRO A 477 -1.53 -0.47 32.66
C PRO A 477 -2.36 0.74 33.13
N ASP A 478 -2.08 1.95 32.64
CA ASP A 478 -2.67 3.20 33.16
C ASP A 478 -3.19 4.13 32.05
N GLY A 479 -3.39 3.62 30.84
CA GLY A 479 -3.89 4.39 29.71
C GLY A 479 -5.02 3.71 28.94
N LEU A 480 -5.78 4.50 28.18
CA LEU A 480 -6.77 4.05 27.21
C LEU A 480 -6.53 4.73 25.86
N SER A 481 -6.86 4.06 24.76
CA SER A 481 -6.85 4.62 23.41
C SER A 481 -8.20 4.41 22.73
N LEU A 482 -8.73 5.46 22.10
CA LEU A 482 -10.01 5.41 21.41
C LEU A 482 -9.93 4.50 20.17
N ASP A 483 -10.79 3.48 20.16
CA ASP A 483 -10.92 2.48 19.08
C ASP A 483 -12.19 2.72 18.26
N LEU A 484 -13.31 2.97 18.93
CA LEU A 484 -14.59 3.23 18.28
C LEU A 484 -15.27 4.46 18.90
N MET A 485 -15.84 5.30 18.05
CA MET A 485 -16.75 6.36 18.42
C MET A 485 -17.90 6.37 17.43
N VAL A 486 -19.10 5.95 17.87
CA VAL A 486 -20.26 5.79 17.01
C VAL A 486 -21.52 6.28 17.70
N ARG A 487 -22.42 6.89 16.93
CA ARG A 487 -23.73 7.35 17.37
C ARG A 487 -24.72 7.24 16.20
N PRO A 488 -26.03 7.11 16.44
CA PRO A 488 -27.02 7.13 15.38
C PRO A 488 -27.08 8.51 14.69
N ALA A 489 -27.59 8.55 13.46
CA ALA A 489 -27.58 9.77 12.64
C ALA A 489 -28.45 10.90 13.20
N ASP A 490 -29.48 10.56 13.97
CA ASP A 490 -30.40 11.47 14.66
C ASP A 490 -29.95 11.81 16.10
N ALA A 491 -28.74 11.39 16.51
CA ALA A 491 -28.22 11.68 17.83
C ALA A 491 -28.07 13.19 18.09
N ASP A 492 -28.53 13.61 19.27
CA ASP A 492 -28.42 14.99 19.72
C ASP A 492 -26.97 15.51 19.64
N ASN A 493 -26.82 16.77 19.24
CA ASN A 493 -25.51 17.40 19.18
C ASN A 493 -24.97 17.61 20.60
N GLY A 494 -23.85 16.97 20.93
CA GLY A 494 -23.24 16.99 22.27
C GLY A 494 -23.03 15.61 22.90
N VAL A 495 -23.59 14.53 22.31
CA VAL A 495 -23.44 13.17 22.86
C VAL A 495 -21.97 12.75 22.97
N ASN A 496 -21.13 13.05 21.97
CA ASN A 496 -19.71 12.71 22.04
C ASN A 496 -18.98 13.54 23.11
N GLU A 497 -19.31 14.82 23.26
CA GLU A 497 -18.79 15.64 24.37
C GLU A 497 -19.19 15.09 25.75
N LEU A 498 -20.43 14.61 25.91
CA LEU A 498 -20.89 13.93 27.13
C LEU A 498 -20.07 12.67 27.39
N LEU A 499 -19.99 11.77 26.41
CA LEU A 499 -19.27 10.49 26.54
C LEU A 499 -17.80 10.69 26.97
N ILE A 500 -17.08 11.63 26.33
CA ILE A 500 -15.68 11.91 26.67
C ILE A 500 -15.57 12.54 28.07
N ALA A 501 -16.46 13.47 28.43
CA ALA A 501 -16.43 14.10 29.75
C ALA A 501 -16.68 13.09 30.88
N GLU A 502 -17.67 12.21 30.71
CA GLU A 502 -18.01 11.17 31.69
C GLU A 502 -16.93 10.10 31.79
N LEU A 503 -16.28 9.73 30.67
CA LEU A 503 -15.09 8.89 30.68
C LEU A 503 -13.96 9.49 31.53
N MET A 504 -13.65 10.78 31.32
CA MET A 504 -12.58 11.45 32.06
C MET A 504 -12.92 11.60 33.55
N ALA A 505 -14.21 11.77 33.89
CA ALA A 505 -14.66 11.77 35.28
C ALA A 505 -14.52 10.39 35.95
N ALA A 506 -14.78 9.31 35.22
CA ALA A 506 -14.62 7.93 35.72
C ALA A 506 -13.17 7.43 35.72
N ALA A 507 -12.27 8.04 34.94
CA ALA A 507 -10.90 7.58 34.73
C ALA A 507 -10.10 7.27 36.02
N PRO A 508 -10.14 8.11 37.09
CA PRO A 508 -9.44 7.81 38.34
C PRO A 508 -9.91 6.51 39.01
N GLY A 509 -11.23 6.24 38.98
CA GLY A 509 -11.81 5.01 39.53
C GLY A 509 -11.42 3.75 38.75
N LEU A 510 -11.10 3.91 37.48
CA LEU A 510 -10.60 2.84 36.61
C LEU A 510 -9.08 2.65 36.68
N GLY A 511 -8.35 3.49 37.44
CA GLY A 511 -6.89 3.50 37.46
C GLY A 511 -6.26 4.09 36.19
N VAL A 512 -7.04 4.79 35.37
CA VAL A 512 -6.62 5.39 34.10
C VAL A 512 -6.10 6.81 34.35
N LYS A 513 -4.91 7.10 33.82
CA LYS A 513 -4.24 8.41 33.93
C LYS A 513 -4.24 9.19 32.63
N ARG A 514 -4.29 8.50 31.50
CA ARG A 514 -4.17 9.09 30.17
C ARG A 514 -5.12 8.45 29.17
N VAL A 515 -5.76 9.26 28.36
CA VAL A 515 -6.71 8.80 27.33
C VAL A 515 -6.31 9.41 26.00
N SER A 516 -5.98 8.58 25.02
CA SER A 516 -5.82 9.01 23.63
C SER A 516 -7.19 9.08 22.95
N LEU A 517 -7.51 10.23 22.37
CA LEU A 517 -8.64 10.42 21.45
C LEU A 517 -8.25 10.11 20.00
N ASN A 518 -7.17 9.34 19.83
CA ASN A 518 -6.53 9.02 18.55
C ASN A 518 -5.93 10.25 17.85
N PHE A 519 -5.35 10.07 16.66
CA PHE A 519 -4.65 11.15 15.95
C PHE A 519 -5.44 11.80 14.81
N ALA A 520 -5.37 13.12 14.78
CA ALA A 520 -5.81 13.92 13.67
C ALA A 520 -4.62 14.12 12.73
N VAL A 521 -4.72 13.53 11.53
CA VAL A 521 -3.80 13.84 10.44
C VAL A 521 -3.89 15.36 10.18
N PHE A 522 -2.80 16.01 9.73
CA PHE A 522 -2.79 17.35 9.08
C PHE A 522 -2.38 18.63 9.81
N ARG A 523 -2.00 18.69 11.10
CA ARG A 523 -1.54 19.98 11.66
C ARG A 523 -0.27 20.51 10.98
N SER A 524 0.79 19.70 10.89
CA SER A 524 2.13 20.19 10.58
C SER A 524 2.55 20.12 9.11
N ALA A 525 1.80 19.41 8.27
CA ALA A 525 2.08 19.32 6.84
C ALA A 525 1.68 20.59 6.09
N LEU A 526 0.59 21.25 6.50
CA LEU A 526 0.16 22.55 5.99
C LEU A 526 1.06 23.68 6.50
N GLU A 527 1.30 23.75 7.82
CA GLU A 527 2.15 24.79 8.40
C GLU A 527 3.60 24.75 7.90
N ARG A 528 4.18 23.57 7.62
CA ARG A 528 5.54 23.49 7.05
C ARG A 528 5.57 23.55 5.53
N GLY A 529 4.51 23.17 4.82
CA GLY A 529 4.41 23.33 3.37
C GLY A 529 4.41 24.80 2.94
N GLU A 530 3.92 25.68 3.81
CA GLU A 530 3.80 27.13 3.59
C GLU A 530 4.93 27.97 4.20
N ARG A 531 5.78 27.39 5.08
CA ARG A 531 6.95 28.09 5.64
C ARG A 531 8.11 28.17 4.63
N ILE A 532 8.70 29.37 4.51
CA ILE A 532 9.90 29.66 3.71
C ILE A 532 11.04 28.74 4.19
N GLY A 533 11.40 27.73 3.39
CA GLY A 533 12.44 26.72 3.72
C GLY A 533 12.02 25.25 3.55
N ALA A 534 10.76 24.96 3.21
CA ALA A 534 10.29 23.60 2.98
C ALA A 534 10.99 22.93 1.79
N GLY A 535 11.73 21.85 2.05
CA GLY A 535 12.37 21.03 1.02
C GLY A 535 11.37 20.54 -0.04
N PRO A 536 11.81 20.23 -1.29
CA PRO A 536 10.92 19.79 -2.38
C PRO A 536 10.00 18.61 -2.01
N VAL A 537 10.48 17.73 -1.13
CA VAL A 537 9.76 16.56 -0.62
C VAL A 537 8.56 16.95 0.24
N ALA A 538 8.76 17.87 1.19
CA ALA A 538 7.69 18.37 2.07
C ALA A 538 6.59 19.06 1.25
N ARG A 539 6.96 19.83 0.22
CA ARG A 539 6.02 20.47 -0.71
C ARG A 539 5.21 19.48 -1.54
N PHE A 540 5.86 18.44 -2.07
CA PHE A 540 5.17 17.38 -2.81
C PHE A 540 4.18 16.63 -1.90
N TRP A 541 4.59 16.28 -0.69
CA TRP A 541 3.73 15.61 0.27
C TRP A 541 2.56 16.47 0.72
N ALA A 542 2.80 17.74 1.02
CA ALA A 542 1.74 18.69 1.37
C ALA A 542 0.69 18.79 0.23
N ARG A 543 1.11 18.83 -1.04
CA ARG A 543 0.19 18.79 -2.19
C ARG A 543 -0.59 17.49 -2.30
N LEU A 544 0.09 16.36 -2.13
CA LEU A 544 -0.51 15.04 -2.21
C LEU A 544 -1.56 14.84 -1.10
N LEU A 545 -1.22 15.30 0.10
CA LEU A 545 -2.09 15.32 1.26
C LEU A 545 -3.27 16.30 1.09
N HIS A 546 -3.05 17.51 0.56
CA HIS A 546 -4.14 18.46 0.27
C HIS A 546 -5.09 17.95 -0.82
N PHE A 547 -4.57 17.22 -1.81
CA PHE A 547 -5.41 16.55 -2.79
C PHE A 547 -6.31 15.53 -2.08
N ALA A 548 -5.73 14.69 -1.22
CA ALA A 548 -6.48 13.71 -0.44
C ALA A 548 -7.47 14.36 0.56
N SER A 549 -7.13 15.53 1.13
CA SER A 549 -8.00 16.26 2.07
C SER A 549 -9.30 16.77 1.45
N ARG A 550 -9.36 16.92 0.12
CA ARG A 550 -10.59 17.30 -0.60
C ARG A 550 -11.69 16.25 -0.53
N TRP A 551 -11.35 15.02 -0.14
CA TRP A 551 -12.28 13.91 0.11
C TRP A 551 -12.46 13.61 1.60
N TRP A 552 -11.95 14.47 2.49
CA TRP A 552 -11.87 14.21 3.93
C TRP A 552 -12.42 15.35 4.79
N GLN A 553 -13.27 15.05 5.78
CA GLN A 553 -13.68 15.99 6.86
C GLN A 553 -12.62 16.10 8.00
N ILE A 554 -11.32 16.10 7.69
CA ILE A 554 -10.26 16.00 8.71
C ILE A 554 -10.18 17.24 9.61
N ASP A 555 -10.53 18.42 9.09
CA ASP A 555 -10.58 19.67 9.87
C ASP A 555 -11.65 19.62 10.97
N SER A 556 -12.73 18.82 10.80
CA SER A 556 -13.78 18.70 11.81
C SER A 556 -13.33 17.87 13.02
N LEU A 557 -12.56 16.79 12.81
CA LEU A 557 -12.04 15.94 13.89
C LEU A 557 -10.98 16.66 14.73
N TYR A 558 -10.06 17.39 14.08
CA TYR A 558 -9.09 18.23 14.79
C TYR A 558 -9.79 19.26 15.66
N ARG A 559 -10.73 20.04 15.08
CA ARG A 559 -11.49 21.06 15.83
C ARG A 559 -12.32 20.45 16.95
N PHE A 560 -12.84 19.23 16.78
CA PHE A 560 -13.55 18.51 17.82
C PHE A 560 -12.61 18.17 18.99
N ASN A 561 -11.48 17.51 18.73
CA ASN A 561 -10.52 17.13 19.78
C ASN A 561 -9.91 18.35 20.49
N ALA A 562 -9.65 19.44 19.76
CA ALA A 562 -9.12 20.68 20.31
C ALA A 562 -10.00 21.30 21.42
N LYS A 563 -11.32 21.03 21.42
CA LYS A 563 -12.25 21.51 22.47
C LYS A 563 -11.88 20.99 23.87
N PHE A 564 -11.25 19.83 23.94
CA PHE A 564 -10.89 19.15 25.19
C PHE A 564 -9.50 19.53 25.71
N ARG A 565 -8.80 20.44 25.02
CA ARG A 565 -7.44 20.89 25.34
C ARG A 565 -6.44 19.74 25.58
N PRO A 566 -6.30 18.82 24.62
CA PRO A 566 -5.37 17.71 24.74
C PRO A 566 -3.91 18.20 24.71
N GLU A 567 -3.03 17.38 25.27
CA GLU A 567 -1.62 17.37 24.89
C GLU A 567 -1.48 16.75 23.49
N TRP A 568 -0.82 17.49 22.60
CA TRP A 568 -0.60 17.04 21.22
C TRP A 568 0.74 16.30 21.10
N SER A 569 0.68 15.04 20.64
CA SER A 569 1.86 14.20 20.42
C SER A 569 2.07 13.93 18.91
N PRO A 570 3.23 14.26 18.33
CA PRO A 570 3.43 14.14 16.88
C PRO A 570 3.51 12.69 16.43
N ARG A 571 2.91 12.41 15.27
CA ARG A 571 2.86 11.10 14.62
C ARG A 571 3.52 11.15 13.25
N TYR A 572 4.20 10.07 12.88
CA TYR A 572 5.05 10.03 11.67
C TYR A 572 4.69 8.87 10.74
N VAL A 573 4.88 9.12 9.44
CA VAL A 573 4.99 8.10 8.40
C VAL A 573 6.46 7.88 8.08
N MET A 574 6.87 6.61 8.06
CA MET A 574 8.22 6.21 7.68
C MET A 574 8.21 5.54 6.31
N PHE A 575 9.16 5.89 5.45
CA PHE A 575 9.22 5.39 4.07
C PHE A 575 10.68 5.29 3.58
N PRO A 576 10.99 4.40 2.62
CA PRO A 576 12.37 4.18 2.18
C PRO A 576 12.91 5.29 1.28
N ALA A 577 12.05 5.88 0.43
CA ALA A 577 12.40 6.97 -0.46
C ALA A 577 11.14 7.69 -0.98
N VAL A 578 11.31 8.95 -1.36
CA VAL A 578 10.23 9.85 -1.85
C VAL A 578 9.42 9.25 -3.01
N ARG A 579 10.08 8.51 -3.90
CA ARG A 579 9.42 7.86 -5.06
C ARG A 579 8.40 6.79 -4.67
N ASP A 580 8.48 6.26 -3.46
CA ASP A 580 7.59 5.21 -2.97
C ASP A 580 6.33 5.79 -2.32
N LEU A 581 6.34 7.09 -1.98
CA LEU A 581 5.23 7.81 -1.33
C LEU A 581 3.88 7.68 -2.04
N PRO A 582 3.75 7.81 -3.39
CA PRO A 582 2.44 7.68 -4.04
C PRO A 582 1.82 6.29 -3.83
N ARG A 583 2.63 5.24 -3.87
CA ARG A 583 2.17 3.86 -3.65
C ARG A 583 1.85 3.63 -2.17
N ILE A 584 2.67 4.18 -1.27
CA ILE A 584 2.42 4.09 0.18
C ILE A 584 1.12 4.80 0.52
N LEU A 585 0.87 6.00 -0.01
CA LEU A 585 -0.38 6.72 0.20
C LEU A 585 -1.58 5.89 -0.29
N PHE A 586 -1.52 5.33 -1.50
CA PHE A 586 -2.58 4.45 -2.00
C PHE A 586 -2.87 3.29 -1.04
N VAL A 587 -1.83 2.68 -0.48
CA VAL A 587 -1.96 1.58 0.48
C VAL A 587 -2.50 2.05 1.83
N VAL A 588 -2.08 3.22 2.32
CA VAL A 588 -2.63 3.83 3.55
C VAL A 588 -4.11 4.12 3.39
N LEU A 589 -4.52 4.66 2.24
CA LEU A 589 -5.93 4.89 1.91
C LEU A 589 -6.74 3.58 1.90
N GLU A 590 -6.27 2.55 1.20
CA GLU A 590 -6.92 1.23 1.18
C GLU A 590 -6.95 0.58 2.58
N ALA A 591 -5.91 0.76 3.39
CA ALA A 591 -5.81 0.21 4.73
C ALA A 591 -6.81 0.85 5.71
N GLU A 592 -6.87 2.18 5.71
CA GLU A 592 -7.72 2.96 6.62
C GLU A 592 -9.21 2.94 6.20
N GLY A 593 -9.56 2.25 5.10
CA GLY A 593 -10.92 2.14 4.60
C GLY A 593 -11.36 3.30 3.69
N PHE A 594 -10.43 4.16 3.28
CA PHE A 594 -10.67 5.29 2.37
C PHE A 594 -10.46 4.86 0.92
N GLY A 595 -11.45 4.18 0.34
CA GLY A 595 -11.36 3.65 -1.01
C GLY A 595 -10.46 2.42 -1.09
N GLY A 596 -9.94 2.14 -2.29
CA GLY A 596 -9.11 0.97 -2.54
C GLY A 596 -9.41 0.30 -3.87
N ARG A 597 -8.74 -0.83 -4.13
CA ARG A 597 -9.03 -1.65 -5.31
C ARG A 597 -10.50 -2.12 -5.26
N PRO A 598 -11.30 -1.93 -6.34
CA PRO A 598 -12.69 -2.34 -6.32
C PRO A 598 -12.84 -3.84 -6.05
N PRO A 599 -13.94 -4.31 -5.44
CA PRO A 599 -14.14 -5.71 -5.09
C PRO A 599 -13.95 -6.65 -6.29
N LEU A 600 -14.37 -6.22 -7.49
CA LEU A 600 -14.16 -6.93 -8.75
C LEU A 600 -12.67 -7.09 -9.10
N LEU A 601 -11.87 -6.03 -8.92
CA LEU A 601 -10.42 -6.07 -9.14
C LEU A 601 -9.74 -6.92 -8.07
N LEU A 602 -10.17 -6.85 -6.80
CA LEU A 602 -9.64 -7.73 -5.75
C LEU A 602 -9.97 -9.20 -6.01
N ARG A 603 -11.19 -9.51 -6.49
CA ARG A 603 -11.59 -10.86 -6.92
C ARG A 603 -10.75 -11.32 -8.11
N PHE A 604 -10.54 -10.47 -9.12
CA PHE A 604 -9.67 -10.75 -10.26
C PHE A 604 -8.20 -10.96 -9.87
N LEU A 605 -7.70 -10.19 -8.90
CA LEU A 605 -6.34 -10.31 -8.38
C LEU A 605 -6.16 -11.50 -7.42
N ARG A 606 -7.24 -11.99 -6.79
CA ARG A 606 -7.23 -13.15 -5.88
C ARG A 606 -7.47 -14.48 -6.59
N ARG A 607 -8.25 -14.48 -7.69
CA ARG A 607 -8.43 -15.62 -8.58
C ARG A 607 -7.19 -15.83 -9.43
#